data_AF-A0A8J2KGV3-F1
#
_entry.id   AF-A0A8J2KGV3-F1
#
_cell.length_a   1.000
_cell.length_b   1.000
_cell.length_c   1.000
_cell.angle_alpha   90.00
_cell.angle_beta   90.00
_cell.angle_gamma   90.00
#
_symmetry.space_group_name_H-M   'P 1'
#
loop_
_entity.id
_entity.type
_entity.pdbx_description
1 polymer ?
#
loop_
_entity_poly.entity_id
_entity_poly.type
_entity_poly.pdbx_seq_one_letter_code
_entity_poly.pdbx_strand_id
1 'polypeptide(L)'
;MMQKYSTLELHGFADASEAAYGAVVYLKSVYNGDVMVRLVAAKTRVTPLSPPQSIPKLELCGALLVAKLLDVVNKALKLNVTVFAWTDSTIVLCWLRGEPTKWKTFIANRVGEIQTLLPYDHWGHVISEENPADVCSRGINPADLIQHPLWWTGPPWLATSEYPSKPSLPGTTLEEKKVRVHFTSHMDKYSSYSKLLRITAWIMRLLTNMRRPSSERYLGHLTAAEIREAEKFWIKRLQFRGETCGLRAPTPTPRWPRVAYGQPEEKILDFECKTSGS
;
A
#
# COMPACT_ATOMS: atom_id res chain seq x y z
N MET A 1 -20.11 -38.40 23.63
CA MET A 1 -19.92 -37.24 24.55
C MET A 1 -18.57 -36.63 24.17
N MET A 2 -18.54 -35.50 23.45
CA MET A 2 -17.26 -34.84 23.10
C MET A 2 -16.61 -34.37 24.40
N GLN A 3 -15.40 -34.84 24.70
CA GLN A 3 -14.63 -34.40 25.86
C GLN A 3 -14.40 -32.89 25.75
N LYS A 4 -14.66 -32.16 26.84
CA LYS A 4 -14.65 -30.71 26.87
C LYS A 4 -13.21 -30.23 27.06
N TYR A 5 -12.54 -29.90 25.97
CA TYR A 5 -11.25 -29.21 26.01
C TYR A 5 -11.42 -27.83 26.65
N SER A 6 -10.43 -27.38 27.42
CA SER A 6 -10.46 -26.05 28.03
C SER A 6 -10.13 -24.96 27.00
N THR A 7 -9.24 -25.26 26.05
CA THR A 7 -8.83 -24.33 24.99
C THR A 7 -8.53 -25.09 23.70
N LEU A 8 -9.02 -24.60 22.55
CA LEU A 8 -8.58 -25.01 21.22
C LEU A 8 -8.17 -23.77 20.42
N GLU A 9 -7.05 -23.87 19.71
CA GLU A 9 -6.46 -22.79 18.92
C GLU A 9 -5.89 -23.34 17.61
N LEU A 10 -6.04 -22.60 16.51
CA LEU A 10 -5.38 -22.89 15.24
C LEU A 10 -4.23 -21.92 15.04
N HIS A 11 -3.05 -22.45 14.70
CA HIS A 11 -1.84 -21.68 14.44
C HIS A 11 -1.34 -21.97 13.03
N GLY A 12 -1.37 -20.96 12.16
CA GLY A 12 -0.85 -21.05 10.80
C GLY A 12 0.49 -20.36 10.66
N PHE A 13 1.45 -20.98 9.99
CA PHE A 13 2.76 -20.44 9.69
C PHE A 13 2.90 -20.26 8.18
N ALA A 14 3.45 -19.13 7.75
CA ALA A 14 3.72 -18.83 6.36
C ALA A 14 5.21 -18.59 6.14
N ASP A 15 5.70 -19.04 5.00
CA ASP A 15 7.06 -18.75 4.53
C ASP A 15 7.13 -18.72 2.99
N ALA A 16 8.18 -18.12 2.45
CA ALA A 16 8.46 -18.11 1.02
C ALA A 16 9.95 -18.07 0.68
N SER A 17 10.30 -18.77 -0.39
CA SER A 17 11.60 -18.75 -1.06
C SER A 17 11.44 -18.34 -2.53
N GLU A 18 12.56 -18.22 -3.25
CA GLU A 18 12.52 -18.00 -4.71
C GLU A 18 11.82 -19.15 -5.45
N ALA A 19 11.89 -20.36 -4.92
CA ALA A 19 11.37 -21.56 -5.58
C ALA A 19 9.89 -21.81 -5.27
N ALA A 20 9.46 -21.57 -4.03
CA ALA A 20 8.10 -21.87 -3.59
C ALA A 20 7.70 -21.04 -2.37
N TYR A 21 6.40 -20.96 -2.10
CA TYR A 21 5.86 -20.45 -0.84
C TYR A 21 4.92 -21.45 -0.20
N GLY A 22 4.90 -21.46 1.12
CA GLY A 22 4.33 -22.51 1.94
C GLY A 22 3.43 -21.99 3.06
N ALA A 23 2.52 -22.84 3.49
CA ALA A 23 1.69 -22.65 4.66
C ALA A 23 1.59 -23.95 5.46
N VAL A 24 1.66 -23.86 6.78
CA VAL A 24 1.57 -24.99 7.71
C VAL A 24 0.59 -24.63 8.82
N VAL A 25 -0.33 -25.52 9.18
CA VAL A 25 -1.37 -25.28 10.19
C VAL A 25 -1.31 -26.34 11.27
N TYR A 26 -1.19 -25.89 12.51
CA TYR A 26 -1.26 -26.70 13.71
C TYR A 26 -2.56 -26.45 14.46
N LEU A 27 -3.09 -27.50 15.07
CA LEU A 27 -4.13 -27.42 16.09
C LEU A 27 -3.47 -27.61 17.45
N LYS A 28 -3.65 -26.63 18.32
CA LYS A 28 -3.31 -26.69 19.73
C LYS A 28 -4.57 -26.95 20.54
N SER A 29 -4.50 -27.91 21.45
CA SER A 29 -5.58 -28.22 22.39
C SER A 29 -5.03 -28.33 23.79
N VAL A 30 -5.76 -27.79 24.77
CA VAL A 30 -5.46 -27.94 26.19
C VAL A 30 -6.54 -28.79 26.84
N TYR A 31 -6.13 -29.87 27.51
CA TYR A 31 -7.01 -30.80 28.22
C TYR A 31 -6.41 -31.15 29.58
N ASN A 32 -7.11 -30.85 30.67
CA ASN A 32 -6.65 -31.11 32.04
C ASN A 32 -5.24 -30.56 32.36
N GLY A 33 -4.84 -29.47 31.71
CA GLY A 33 -3.50 -28.88 31.85
C GLY A 33 -2.47 -29.40 30.85
N ASP A 34 -2.75 -30.51 30.17
CA ASP A 34 -1.88 -31.05 29.12
C ASP A 34 -2.10 -30.31 27.80
N VAL A 35 -1.02 -29.79 27.24
CA VAL A 35 -1.02 -29.11 25.94
C VAL A 35 -0.57 -30.09 24.86
N MET A 36 -1.40 -30.23 23.83
CA MET A 36 -1.08 -31.02 22.65
C MET A 36 -1.11 -30.14 21.40
N VAL A 37 -0.04 -30.19 20.63
CA VAL A 37 0.09 -29.50 19.34
C VAL A 37 0.25 -30.55 18.24
N ARG A 38 -0.58 -30.49 17.20
CA ARG A 38 -0.49 -31.41 16.05
C ARG A 38 -0.60 -30.68 14.73
N LEU A 39 0.23 -31.08 13.78
CA LEU A 39 0.09 -30.69 12.38
C LEU A 39 -1.25 -31.20 11.83
N VAL A 40 -2.03 -30.31 11.21
CA VAL A 40 -3.35 -30.64 10.65
C VAL A 40 -3.37 -30.49 9.14
N ALA A 41 -2.69 -29.48 8.61
CA ALA A 41 -2.61 -29.26 7.18
C ALA A 41 -1.32 -28.55 6.81
N ALA A 42 -0.80 -28.85 5.62
CA ALA A 42 0.27 -28.08 5.00
C ALA A 42 -0.03 -27.92 3.51
N LYS A 43 0.44 -26.81 2.93
CA LYS A 43 0.26 -26.52 1.51
C LYS A 43 1.44 -25.73 0.97
N THR A 44 2.00 -26.21 -0.14
CA THR A 44 3.08 -25.53 -0.88
C THR A 44 2.58 -25.13 -2.27
N ARG A 45 3.09 -24.01 -2.80
CA ARG A 45 2.90 -23.60 -4.18
C ARG A 45 4.23 -23.17 -4.79
N VAL A 46 4.52 -23.66 -5.99
CA VAL A 46 5.71 -23.27 -6.76
C VAL A 46 5.58 -21.81 -7.22
N THR A 47 6.68 -21.08 -7.12
CA THR A 47 6.76 -19.69 -7.55
C THR A 47 6.68 -19.58 -9.08
N PRO A 48 5.88 -18.65 -9.63
CA PRO A 48 5.85 -18.42 -11.07
C PRO A 48 7.19 -17.95 -11.60
N LEU A 49 7.67 -18.55 -12.69
CA LEU A 49 8.93 -18.17 -13.34
C LEU A 49 8.83 -16.84 -14.12
N SER A 50 7.62 -16.43 -14.52
CA SER A 50 7.42 -15.20 -15.29
C SER A 50 6.05 -14.55 -15.02
N PRO A 51 6.00 -13.22 -14.76
CA PRO A 51 7.15 -12.36 -14.47
C PRO A 51 7.74 -12.69 -13.08
N PRO A 52 9.07 -12.52 -12.89
CA PRO A 52 9.71 -12.79 -11.60
C PRO A 52 9.10 -11.91 -10.51
N GLN A 53 8.90 -12.50 -9.33
CA GLN A 53 8.40 -11.80 -8.15
C GLN A 53 9.55 -11.58 -7.16
N SER A 54 9.56 -10.43 -6.50
CA SER A 54 10.49 -10.18 -5.41
C SER A 54 10.14 -11.05 -4.19
N ILE A 55 11.13 -11.41 -3.37
CA ILE A 55 10.92 -12.18 -2.13
C ILE A 55 9.77 -11.63 -1.26
N PRO A 56 9.68 -10.31 -0.97
CA PRO A 56 8.56 -9.80 -0.17
C PRO A 56 7.17 -10.08 -0.76
N LYS A 57 7.05 -10.09 -2.09
CA LYS A 57 5.77 -10.40 -2.77
C LYS A 57 5.43 -11.88 -2.64
N LEU A 58 6.43 -12.75 -2.62
CA LEU A 58 6.25 -14.19 -2.39
C LEU A 58 5.91 -14.47 -0.93
N GLU A 59 6.57 -13.81 0.03
CA GLU A 59 6.22 -13.87 1.45
C GLU A 59 4.75 -13.47 1.68
N LEU A 60 4.29 -12.38 1.02
CA LEU A 60 2.87 -11.99 1.07
C LEU A 60 1.95 -13.02 0.42
N CYS A 61 2.42 -13.76 -0.60
CA CYS A 61 1.66 -14.88 -1.16
C CYS A 61 1.58 -16.06 -0.18
N GLY A 62 2.65 -16.35 0.57
CA GLY A 62 2.64 -17.30 1.69
C GLY A 62 1.65 -16.89 2.77
N ALA A 63 1.63 -15.62 3.17
CA ALA A 63 0.67 -15.08 4.13
C ALA A 63 -0.79 -15.23 3.64
N LEU A 64 -1.07 -14.96 2.37
CA LEU A 64 -2.40 -15.22 1.81
C LEU A 64 -2.74 -16.71 1.79
N LEU A 65 -1.76 -17.57 1.49
CA LEU A 65 -1.95 -19.02 1.47
C LEU A 65 -2.33 -19.55 2.86
N VAL A 66 -1.64 -19.11 3.92
CA VAL A 66 -1.94 -19.55 5.29
C VAL A 66 -3.29 -19.04 5.77
N ALA A 67 -3.65 -17.79 5.47
CA ALA A 67 -4.97 -17.24 5.83
C ALA A 67 -6.11 -18.06 5.21
N LYS A 68 -5.98 -18.44 3.94
CA LYS A 68 -6.94 -19.31 3.25
C LYS A 68 -6.96 -20.72 3.83
N LEU A 69 -5.79 -21.28 4.14
CA LEU A 69 -5.69 -22.63 4.69
C LEU A 69 -6.34 -22.70 6.07
N LEU A 70 -6.13 -21.70 6.92
CA LEU A 70 -6.77 -21.59 8.23
C LEU A 70 -8.29 -21.52 8.10
N ASP A 71 -8.82 -20.69 7.20
CA ASP A 71 -10.27 -20.59 6.95
C ASP A 71 -10.85 -21.93 6.47
N VAL A 72 -10.18 -22.63 5.56
CA VAL A 72 -10.59 -23.96 5.08
C VAL A 72 -10.58 -24.98 6.20
N VAL A 73 -9.50 -25.05 7.01
CA VAL A 73 -9.37 -25.99 8.11
C VAL A 73 -10.44 -25.72 9.18
N ASN A 74 -10.63 -24.45 9.56
CA ASN A 74 -11.62 -24.07 10.57
C ASN A 74 -13.04 -24.44 10.14
N LYS A 75 -13.40 -24.20 8.88
CA LYS A 75 -14.69 -24.61 8.29
C LYS A 75 -14.86 -26.11 8.20
N ALA A 76 -13.83 -26.84 7.74
CA ALA A 76 -13.88 -28.29 7.56
C ALA A 76 -14.04 -29.02 8.91
N LEU A 77 -13.32 -28.56 9.93
CA LEU A 77 -13.38 -29.14 11.27
C LEU A 77 -14.55 -28.59 12.11
N LYS A 78 -15.29 -27.59 11.59
CA LYS A 78 -16.41 -26.91 12.26
C LYS A 78 -16.05 -26.44 13.66
N LEU A 79 -14.84 -25.89 13.78
CA LEU A 79 -14.31 -25.41 15.05
C LEU A 79 -14.73 -23.95 15.26
N ASN A 80 -15.06 -23.60 16.50
CA ASN A 80 -15.19 -22.21 16.92
C ASN A 80 -14.03 -21.91 17.87
N VAL A 81 -12.88 -21.59 17.29
CA VAL A 81 -11.57 -21.55 17.97
C VAL A 81 -10.84 -20.27 17.63
N THR A 82 -9.93 -19.86 18.51
CA THR A 82 -9.06 -18.72 18.24
C THR A 82 -8.06 -19.11 17.15
N VAL A 83 -7.89 -18.23 16.17
CA VAL A 83 -7.00 -18.45 15.02
C VAL A 83 -5.86 -17.47 15.07
N PHE A 84 -4.63 -17.94 14.89
CA PHE A 84 -3.42 -17.13 14.82
C PHE A 84 -2.66 -17.44 13.54
N ALA A 85 -2.00 -16.43 12.97
CA ALA A 85 -1.09 -16.59 11.85
C ALA A 85 0.29 -15.99 12.16
N TRP A 86 1.34 -16.61 11.64
CA TRP A 86 2.73 -16.31 11.94
C TRP A 86 3.54 -16.21 10.64
N THR A 87 4.41 -15.21 10.58
CA THR A 87 5.41 -15.04 9.52
C THR A 87 6.67 -14.40 10.10
N ASP A 88 7.82 -14.73 9.56
CA ASP A 88 9.11 -14.11 9.86
C ASP A 88 9.37 -12.84 9.02
N SER A 89 8.51 -12.55 8.05
CA SER A 89 8.62 -11.33 7.25
C SER A 89 8.02 -10.12 7.97
N THR A 90 8.89 -9.29 8.54
CA THR A 90 8.51 -7.98 9.09
C THR A 90 7.93 -7.05 8.03
N ILE A 91 8.34 -7.17 6.76
CA ILE A 91 7.79 -6.39 5.65
C ILE A 91 6.32 -6.76 5.39
N VAL A 92 5.99 -8.05 5.40
CA VAL A 92 4.61 -8.50 5.28
C VAL A 92 3.78 -7.99 6.46
N LEU A 93 4.27 -8.12 7.69
CA LEU A 93 3.56 -7.57 8.86
C LEU A 93 3.33 -6.06 8.75
N CYS A 94 4.31 -5.30 8.23
CA CYS A 94 4.14 -3.87 7.96
C CYS A 94 3.04 -3.58 6.94
N TRP A 95 2.95 -4.38 5.87
CA TRP A 95 1.88 -4.24 4.87
C TRP A 95 0.51 -4.60 5.44
N LEU A 96 0.43 -5.67 6.24
CA LEU A 96 -0.81 -6.12 6.88
C LEU A 96 -1.32 -5.14 7.95
N ARG A 97 -0.43 -4.40 8.62
CA ARG A 97 -0.81 -3.32 9.55
C ARG A 97 -1.45 -2.13 8.84
N GLY A 98 -1.06 -1.87 7.59
CA GLY A 98 -1.53 -0.70 6.82
C GLY A 98 -2.85 -0.96 6.09
N GLU A 99 -3.54 0.12 5.73
CA GLU A 99 -4.72 0.03 4.87
C GLU A 99 -4.34 -0.42 3.44
N PRO A 100 -5.14 -1.32 2.81
CA PRO A 100 -4.88 -1.78 1.44
C PRO A 100 -4.72 -0.65 0.42
N THR A 101 -5.45 0.45 0.60
CA THR A 101 -5.46 1.62 -0.29
C THR A 101 -4.08 2.27 -0.41
N LYS A 102 -3.26 2.20 0.64
CA LYS A 102 -1.90 2.74 0.70
C LYS A 102 -0.95 2.07 -0.28
N TRP A 103 -1.18 0.79 -0.60
CA TRP A 103 -0.23 -0.02 -1.36
C TRP A 103 -0.56 -0.09 -2.85
N LYS A 104 0.44 -0.38 -3.69
CA LYS A 104 0.25 -0.72 -5.11
C LYS A 104 -0.66 -1.94 -5.24
N THR A 105 -1.34 -2.06 -6.38
CA THR A 105 -2.43 -3.01 -6.63
C THR A 105 -2.13 -4.45 -6.21
N PHE A 106 -0.93 -4.98 -6.50
CA PHE A 106 -0.58 -6.36 -6.14
C PHE A 106 -0.64 -6.60 -4.62
N ILE A 107 -0.09 -5.67 -3.84
CA ILE A 107 -0.04 -5.73 -2.38
C ILE A 107 -1.43 -5.41 -1.83
N ALA A 108 -2.06 -4.33 -2.31
CA ALA A 108 -3.39 -3.90 -1.88
C ALA A 108 -4.43 -5.03 -1.96
N ASN A 109 -4.51 -5.72 -3.09
CA ASN A 109 -5.49 -6.78 -3.28
C ASN A 109 -5.28 -7.94 -2.30
N ARG A 110 -4.02 -8.35 -2.09
CA ARG A 110 -3.69 -9.46 -1.18
C ARG A 110 -3.87 -9.07 0.28
N VAL A 111 -3.44 -7.87 0.67
CA VAL A 111 -3.64 -7.34 2.04
C VAL A 111 -5.13 -7.26 2.34
N GLY A 112 -5.95 -6.74 1.42
CA GLY A 112 -7.40 -6.66 1.60
C GLY A 112 -8.05 -8.04 1.75
N GLU A 113 -7.63 -9.02 0.94
CA GLU A 113 -8.11 -10.40 1.05
C GLU A 113 -7.68 -11.05 2.38
N ILE A 114 -6.41 -10.88 2.79
CA ILE A 114 -5.90 -11.38 4.07
C ILE A 114 -6.69 -10.78 5.24
N GLN A 115 -6.85 -9.45 5.28
CA GLN A 115 -7.55 -8.76 6.36
C GLN A 115 -9.04 -9.14 6.43
N THR A 116 -9.65 -9.55 5.31
CA THR A 116 -11.02 -10.08 5.29
C THR A 116 -11.09 -11.48 5.92
N LEU A 117 -10.05 -12.30 5.74
CA LEU A 117 -9.99 -13.66 6.29
C LEU A 117 -9.53 -13.69 7.75
N LEU A 118 -8.56 -12.85 8.11
CA LEU A 118 -7.94 -12.82 9.43
C LEU A 118 -7.46 -11.39 9.77
N PRO A 119 -8.03 -10.76 10.82
CA PRO A 119 -7.62 -9.42 11.25
C PRO A 119 -6.15 -9.36 11.66
N TYR A 120 -5.51 -8.20 11.45
CA TYR A 120 -4.09 -7.98 11.77
C TYR A 120 -3.72 -8.33 13.23
N ASP A 121 -4.64 -8.17 14.18
CA ASP A 121 -4.37 -8.47 15.59
C ASP A 121 -4.06 -9.95 15.85
N HIS A 122 -4.49 -10.83 14.95
CA HIS A 122 -4.22 -12.27 15.01
C HIS A 122 -2.91 -12.67 14.32
N TRP A 123 -2.22 -11.72 13.69
CA TRP A 123 -0.91 -11.93 13.07
C TRP A 123 0.22 -11.65 14.06
N GLY A 124 1.16 -12.57 14.14
CA GLY A 124 2.38 -12.48 14.94
C GLY A 124 3.65 -12.68 14.12
N HIS A 125 4.79 -12.37 14.74
CA HIS A 125 6.10 -12.64 14.18
C HIS A 125 6.65 -13.94 14.76
N VAL A 126 7.29 -14.76 13.94
CA VAL A 126 8.10 -15.90 14.36
C VAL A 126 9.51 -15.71 13.81
N ILE A 127 10.55 -16.12 14.53
CA ILE A 127 11.91 -16.08 13.97
C ILE A 127 12.07 -17.20 12.92
N SER A 128 12.93 -16.99 11.93
CA SER A 128 13.05 -17.92 10.80
C SER A 128 13.43 -19.34 11.23
N GLU A 129 14.28 -19.50 12.25
CA GLU A 129 14.71 -20.80 12.78
C GLU A 129 13.58 -21.60 13.45
N GLU A 130 12.54 -20.90 13.91
CA GLU A 130 11.35 -21.50 14.52
C GLU A 130 10.16 -21.48 13.55
N ASN A 131 10.36 -21.16 12.27
CA ASN A 131 9.27 -21.16 11.30
C ASN A 131 9.14 -22.53 10.61
N PRO A 132 8.16 -23.39 10.96
CA PRO A 132 8.00 -24.69 10.33
C PRO A 132 7.63 -24.61 8.84
N ALA A 133 7.13 -23.46 8.37
CA ALA A 133 6.79 -23.27 6.96
C ALA A 133 8.03 -23.16 6.05
N ASP A 134 9.23 -22.97 6.61
CA ASP A 134 10.49 -22.99 5.85
C ASP A 134 10.70 -24.34 5.14
N VAL A 135 10.32 -25.44 5.81
CA VAL A 135 10.32 -26.79 5.24
C VAL A 135 9.46 -26.86 3.96
N CYS A 136 8.33 -26.15 3.93
CA CYS A 136 7.45 -26.11 2.77
C CYS A 136 8.01 -25.28 1.62
N SER A 137 8.74 -24.20 1.90
CA SER A 137 9.20 -23.24 0.90
C SER A 137 10.54 -23.62 0.29
N ARG A 138 11.44 -24.22 1.08
CA ARG A 138 12.80 -24.62 0.67
C ARG A 138 12.93 -26.10 0.34
N GLY A 139 12.04 -26.92 0.87
CA GLY A 139 12.09 -28.36 0.76
C GLY A 139 13.04 -28.99 1.77
N ILE A 140 12.87 -30.29 1.98
CA ILE A 140 13.65 -31.10 2.91
C ILE A 140 13.80 -32.50 2.34
N ASN A 141 14.88 -33.18 2.69
CA ASN A 141 15.03 -34.59 2.36
C ASN A 141 13.99 -35.42 3.14
N PRO A 142 13.28 -36.39 2.51
CA PRO A 142 12.33 -37.24 3.21
C PRO A 142 12.88 -37.94 4.45
N ALA A 143 14.16 -38.34 4.46
CA ALA A 143 14.77 -38.98 5.62
C ALA A 143 14.87 -38.04 6.83
N ASP A 144 15.21 -36.78 6.59
CA ASP A 144 15.32 -35.75 7.63
C ASP A 144 13.94 -35.32 8.13
N LEU A 145 12.95 -35.26 7.21
CA LEU A 145 11.58 -34.90 7.55
C LEU A 145 10.97 -35.83 8.60
N ILE A 146 11.24 -37.14 8.52
CA ILE A 146 10.73 -38.12 9.49
C ILE A 146 11.15 -37.76 10.91
N GLN A 147 12.36 -37.23 11.08
CA GLN A 147 12.94 -36.88 12.38
C GLN A 147 12.88 -35.38 12.69
N HIS A 148 12.06 -34.59 11.99
CA HIS A 148 12.06 -33.13 12.11
C HIS A 148 11.05 -32.64 13.17
N PRO A 149 11.46 -32.37 14.43
CA PRO A 149 10.53 -32.06 15.52
C PRO A 149 9.73 -30.80 15.24
N LEU A 150 10.38 -29.73 14.77
CA LEU A 150 9.72 -28.46 14.45
C LEU A 150 8.58 -28.66 13.43
N TRP A 151 8.69 -29.61 12.52
CA TRP A 151 7.64 -29.89 11.53
C TRP A 151 6.46 -30.65 12.16
N TRP A 152 6.72 -31.64 13.00
CA TRP A 152 5.65 -32.48 13.55
C TRP A 152 4.94 -31.87 14.75
N THR A 153 5.68 -31.16 15.61
CA THR A 153 5.17 -30.61 16.86
C THR A 153 5.06 -29.09 16.87
N GLY A 154 5.57 -28.42 15.82
CA GLY A 154 5.65 -26.96 15.80
C GLY A 154 6.69 -26.41 16.78
N PRO A 155 6.75 -25.07 16.92
CA PRO A 155 7.68 -24.43 17.84
C PRO A 155 7.39 -24.73 19.32
N PRO A 156 8.42 -24.84 20.18
CA PRO A 156 8.24 -25.18 21.59
C PRO A 156 7.29 -24.24 22.35
N TRP A 157 7.30 -22.95 22.02
CA TRP A 157 6.45 -21.94 22.66
C TRP A 157 4.95 -22.13 22.40
N LEU A 158 4.55 -22.90 21.38
CA LEU A 158 3.15 -23.30 21.23
C LEU A 158 2.70 -24.18 22.40
N ALA A 159 3.57 -25.05 22.89
CA ALA A 159 3.26 -25.94 23.99
C ALA A 159 3.18 -25.20 25.34
N THR A 160 4.00 -24.16 25.54
CA THR A 160 3.99 -23.35 26.77
C THR A 160 2.95 -22.24 26.75
N SER A 161 2.34 -21.96 25.59
CA SER A 161 1.43 -20.81 25.38
C SER A 161 2.11 -19.44 25.57
N GLU A 162 3.44 -19.39 25.54
CA GLU A 162 4.24 -18.17 25.68
C GLU A 162 4.54 -17.58 24.30
N TYR A 163 3.52 -17.00 23.68
CA TYR A 163 3.63 -16.51 22.31
C TYR A 163 4.64 -15.37 22.17
N PRO A 164 5.43 -15.34 21.07
CA PRO A 164 6.34 -14.24 20.79
C PRO A 164 5.62 -12.89 20.78
N SER A 165 6.24 -11.88 21.40
CA SER A 165 5.74 -10.51 21.35
C SER A 165 5.85 -9.94 19.93
N LYS A 166 4.87 -9.14 19.52
CA LYS A 166 4.93 -8.45 18.22
C LYS A 166 6.13 -7.48 18.20
N PRO A 167 6.99 -7.54 17.19
CA PRO A 167 8.14 -6.64 17.10
C PRO A 167 7.66 -5.20 16.87
N SER A 168 8.49 -4.23 17.26
CA SER A 168 8.30 -2.84 16.84
C SER A 168 8.56 -2.75 15.34
N LEU A 169 7.50 -2.58 14.56
CA LEU A 169 7.56 -2.54 13.11
C LEU A 169 7.86 -1.12 12.60
N PRO A 170 9.06 -0.86 12.03
CA PRO A 170 9.33 0.42 11.38
C PRO A 170 8.39 0.57 10.18
N GLY A 171 7.87 1.78 9.95
CA GLY A 171 7.07 2.04 8.75
C GLY A 171 7.84 1.68 7.47
N THR A 172 7.18 1.07 6.49
CA THR A 172 7.77 0.82 5.17
C THR A 172 7.13 1.69 4.10
N THR A 173 7.95 2.16 3.16
CA THR A 173 7.53 2.85 1.93
C THR A 173 7.60 1.92 0.71
N LEU A 174 8.02 0.67 0.90
CA LEU A 174 8.11 -0.33 -0.15
C LEU A 174 6.72 -0.62 -0.71
N GLU A 175 6.58 -0.51 -2.04
CA GLU A 175 5.30 -0.68 -2.75
C GLU A 175 4.18 0.29 -2.32
N GLU A 176 4.50 1.40 -1.65
CA GLU A 176 3.55 2.48 -1.37
C GLU A 176 3.14 3.21 -2.67
N LYS A 177 1.85 3.55 -2.79
CA LYS A 177 1.36 4.38 -3.90
C LYS A 177 1.90 5.79 -3.74
N LYS A 178 2.63 6.27 -4.74
CA LYS A 178 3.00 7.67 -4.83
C LYS A 178 1.76 8.49 -5.18
N VAL A 179 1.25 9.26 -4.22
CA VAL A 179 0.19 10.24 -4.49
C VAL A 179 0.80 11.37 -5.31
N ARG A 180 0.64 11.31 -6.63
CA ARG A 180 0.92 12.45 -7.51
C ARG A 180 -0.29 13.36 -7.49
N VAL A 181 -0.20 14.48 -6.78
CA VAL A 181 -1.16 15.57 -6.93
C VAL A 181 -0.97 16.13 -8.34
N HIS A 182 -1.80 15.71 -9.28
CA HIS A 182 -1.86 16.35 -10.58
C HIS A 182 -2.47 17.74 -10.40
N PHE A 183 -1.62 18.75 -10.25
CA PHE A 183 -1.99 20.13 -10.53
C PHE A 183 -2.23 20.20 -12.04
N THR A 184 -3.44 19.85 -12.48
CA THR A 184 -3.75 19.92 -13.89
C THR A 184 -3.81 21.39 -14.27
N SER A 185 -2.74 21.87 -14.89
CA SER A 185 -2.69 23.15 -15.57
C SER A 185 -3.50 23.08 -16.86
N HIS A 186 -4.80 22.83 -16.75
CA HIS A 186 -5.73 23.08 -17.85
C HIS A 186 -6.00 24.59 -17.86
N MET A 187 -5.03 25.38 -18.34
CA MET A 187 -5.25 26.80 -18.62
C MET A 187 -6.45 26.97 -19.57
N ASP A 188 -6.69 25.98 -20.44
CA ASP A 188 -7.78 25.94 -21.42
C ASP A 188 -9.19 25.77 -20.79
N LYS A 189 -9.30 25.48 -19.48
CA LYS A 189 -10.58 25.38 -18.77
C LYS A 189 -11.01 26.67 -18.07
N TYR A 190 -10.15 27.69 -18.05
CA TYR A 190 -10.47 28.97 -17.43
C TYR A 190 -10.72 30.00 -18.52
N SER A 191 -11.98 30.42 -18.69
CA SER A 191 -12.39 31.48 -19.62
C SER A 191 -11.83 32.87 -19.26
N SER A 192 -11.11 33.01 -18.13
CA SER A 192 -10.56 34.27 -17.65
C SER A 192 -9.20 34.06 -16.97
N TYR A 193 -8.17 34.68 -17.52
CA TYR A 193 -6.82 34.74 -16.96
C TYR A 193 -6.83 35.24 -15.50
N SER A 194 -7.62 36.28 -15.22
CA SER A 194 -7.74 36.84 -13.88
C SER A 194 -8.34 35.84 -12.87
N LYS A 195 -9.28 34.99 -13.31
CA LYS A 195 -9.87 33.93 -12.46
C LYS A 195 -8.83 32.86 -12.12
N LEU A 196 -8.02 32.46 -13.09
CA LEU A 196 -6.92 31.52 -12.89
C LEU A 196 -5.91 32.05 -11.86
N LEU A 197 -5.48 33.30 -12.01
CA LEU A 197 -4.52 33.92 -11.08
C LEU A 197 -5.08 34.00 -9.66
N ARG A 198 -6.36 34.41 -9.50
CA ARG A 198 -7.02 34.47 -8.19
C ARG A 198 -7.14 33.11 -7.53
N ILE A 199 -7.57 32.07 -8.27
CA ILE A 199 -7.67 30.70 -7.73
C ILE A 199 -6.28 30.20 -7.30
N THR A 200 -5.27 30.43 -8.14
CA THR A 200 -3.89 30.01 -7.85
C THR A 200 -3.35 30.73 -6.60
N ALA A 201 -3.58 32.04 -6.48
CA ALA A 201 -3.18 32.83 -5.33
C ALA A 201 -3.87 32.34 -4.04
N TRP A 202 -5.16 32.00 -4.09
CA TRP A 202 -5.87 31.41 -2.95
C TRP A 202 -5.30 30.06 -2.52
N ILE A 203 -4.97 29.18 -3.48
CA ILE A 203 -4.35 27.89 -3.17
C ILE A 203 -2.97 28.10 -2.53
N MET A 204 -2.15 29.00 -3.08
CA MET A 204 -0.84 29.33 -2.50
C MET A 204 -0.95 29.89 -1.08
N ARG A 205 -1.90 30.80 -0.83
CA ARG A 205 -2.19 31.31 0.51
C ARG A 205 -2.63 30.20 1.46
N LEU A 206 -3.51 29.29 1.01
CA LEU A 206 -3.96 28.15 1.81
C LEU A 206 -2.79 27.26 2.22
N LEU A 207 -1.92 26.90 1.26
CA LEU A 207 -0.72 26.09 1.52
C LEU A 207 0.22 26.78 2.53
N THR A 208 0.38 28.09 2.44
CA THR A 208 1.18 28.89 3.39
C THR A 208 0.54 28.90 4.78
N ASN A 209 -0.77 29.12 4.88
CA ASN A 209 -1.51 29.17 6.14
C ASN A 209 -1.55 27.81 6.86
N MET A 210 -1.58 26.69 6.12
CA MET A 210 -1.50 25.35 6.71
C MET A 210 -0.16 25.08 7.42
N ARG A 211 0.89 25.85 7.07
CA ARG A 211 2.22 25.74 7.69
C ARG A 211 2.45 26.77 8.80
N ARG A 212 1.43 27.55 9.16
CA ARG A 212 1.52 28.64 10.16
C ARG A 212 0.52 28.48 11.30
N PRO A 213 0.90 28.88 12.53
CA PRO A 213 -0.02 29.00 13.65
C PRO A 213 -1.12 30.03 13.33
N SER A 214 -2.30 29.87 13.94
CA SER A 214 -3.50 30.63 13.58
C SER A 214 -3.35 32.15 13.67
N SER A 215 -2.49 32.64 14.59
CA SER A 215 -2.19 34.06 14.79
C SER A 215 -1.41 34.72 13.64
N GLU A 216 -0.74 33.94 12.80
CA GLU A 216 0.14 34.43 11.73
C GLU A 216 -0.42 34.15 10.32
N ARG A 217 -1.68 33.71 10.24
CA ARG A 217 -2.34 33.38 8.98
C ARG A 217 -2.79 34.63 8.26
N TYR A 218 -2.61 34.63 6.95
CA TYR A 218 -3.13 35.68 6.09
C TYR A 218 -4.65 35.54 5.96
N LEU A 219 -5.38 36.58 6.35
CA LEU A 219 -6.85 36.67 6.32
C LEU A 219 -7.30 37.79 5.38
N GLY A 220 -8.59 37.81 5.01
CA GLY A 220 -9.18 38.86 4.16
C GLY A 220 -8.95 38.67 2.66
N HIS A 221 -9.09 39.73 1.86
CA HIS A 221 -9.00 39.66 0.41
C HIS A 221 -7.58 39.33 -0.10
N LEU A 222 -7.48 38.84 -1.34
CA LEU A 222 -6.19 38.66 -2.00
C LEU A 222 -5.50 40.00 -2.23
N THR A 223 -4.22 40.06 -1.88
CA THR A 223 -3.39 41.23 -2.19
C THR A 223 -2.90 41.18 -3.63
N ALA A 224 -2.58 42.35 -4.19
CA ALA A 224 -1.97 42.42 -5.52
C ALA A 224 -0.62 41.68 -5.58
N ALA A 225 0.11 41.58 -4.46
CA ALA A 225 1.37 40.84 -4.39
C ALA A 225 1.15 39.33 -4.59
N GLU A 226 0.12 38.74 -3.98
CA GLU A 226 -0.19 37.32 -4.13
C GLU A 226 -0.67 36.97 -5.55
N ILE A 227 -1.40 37.89 -6.17
CA ILE A 227 -1.80 37.74 -7.58
C ILE A 227 -0.57 37.78 -8.50
N ARG A 228 0.38 38.70 -8.25
CA ARG A 228 1.65 38.76 -9.00
C ARG A 228 2.52 37.52 -8.79
N GLU A 229 2.55 36.95 -7.59
CA GLU A 229 3.28 35.69 -7.34
C GLU A 229 2.64 34.50 -8.06
N ALA A 230 1.31 34.42 -8.07
CA ALA A 230 0.59 33.44 -8.87
C ALA A 230 0.90 33.60 -10.38
N GLU A 231 0.99 34.83 -10.87
CA GLU A 231 1.37 35.13 -12.26
C GLU A 231 2.80 34.70 -12.58
N LYS A 232 3.78 35.06 -11.74
CA LYS A 232 5.17 34.61 -11.89
C LYS A 232 5.29 33.09 -11.89
N PHE A 233 4.50 32.39 -11.07
CA PHE A 233 4.45 30.94 -11.05
C PHE A 233 4.01 30.36 -12.40
N TRP A 234 2.96 30.92 -13.00
CA TRP A 234 2.48 30.50 -14.32
C TRP A 234 3.48 30.83 -15.44
N ILE A 235 4.09 32.02 -15.42
CA ILE A 235 5.14 32.42 -16.38
C ILE A 235 6.32 31.44 -16.34
N LYS A 236 6.87 31.18 -15.15
CA LYS A 236 7.99 30.22 -14.97
C LYS A 236 7.60 28.81 -15.45
N ARG A 237 6.37 28.38 -15.16
CA ARG A 237 5.87 27.06 -15.56
C ARG A 237 5.67 26.94 -17.07
N LEU A 238 5.25 28.01 -17.75
CA LEU A 238 5.12 28.07 -19.20
C LEU A 238 6.48 28.10 -19.90
N GLN A 239 7.44 28.87 -19.37
CA GLN A 239 8.82 28.91 -19.86
C GLN A 239 9.47 27.52 -19.78
N PHE A 240 9.31 26.81 -18.65
CA PHE A 240 9.80 25.44 -18.48
C PHE A 240 9.14 24.41 -19.43
N ARG A 241 7.86 24.61 -19.76
CA ARG A 241 7.16 23.81 -20.78
C ARG A 241 7.65 24.09 -22.20
N GLY A 242 8.05 25.34 -22.50
CA GLY A 242 8.64 25.71 -23.79
C GLY A 242 10.01 25.08 -24.01
N GLU A 243 10.85 25.05 -22.98
CA GLU A 243 12.20 24.44 -23.02
C GLU A 243 12.15 22.91 -23.22
N THR A 244 11.18 22.23 -22.61
CA THR A 244 10.97 20.78 -22.81
C THR A 244 10.33 20.44 -24.15
N CYS A 245 9.59 21.37 -24.75
CA CYS A 245 9.02 21.23 -26.08
C CYS A 245 10.02 21.57 -27.20
N GLY A 246 11.08 22.34 -26.93
CA GLY A 246 12.17 22.65 -27.87
C GLY A 246 13.02 21.45 -28.31
N LEU A 247 12.83 20.27 -27.68
CA LEU A 247 13.45 19.00 -28.08
C LEU A 247 12.54 18.10 -28.93
N ARG A 248 11.34 18.56 -29.32
CA ARG A 248 10.52 17.91 -30.37
C ARG A 248 10.01 18.96 -31.35
N ALA A 249 10.33 18.70 -32.62
CA ALA A 249 10.06 19.43 -33.86
C ALA A 249 8.86 20.42 -33.91
N PRO A 250 8.94 21.46 -34.78
CA PRO A 250 8.10 22.65 -34.71
C PRO A 250 6.72 22.38 -35.31
N THR A 251 5.67 22.84 -34.62
CA THR A 251 4.39 23.18 -35.25
C THR A 251 4.12 24.66 -35.03
N PRO A 252 3.46 25.34 -35.99
CA PRO A 252 3.41 26.80 -36.01
C PRO A 252 2.50 27.30 -34.89
N THR A 253 3.07 28.04 -33.95
CA THR A 253 2.30 28.77 -32.96
C THR A 253 1.54 29.92 -33.62
N PRO A 254 0.27 30.17 -33.24
CA PRO A 254 -0.41 31.41 -33.62
C PRO A 254 0.37 32.59 -33.04
N ARG A 255 0.78 33.54 -33.89
CA ARG A 255 1.44 34.79 -33.46
C ARG A 255 0.44 35.61 -32.65
N TRP A 256 0.62 35.64 -31.34
CA TRP A 256 0.04 36.67 -30.48
C TRP A 256 0.94 37.93 -30.54
N PRO A 257 0.38 39.14 -30.61
CA PRO A 257 1.16 40.37 -30.72
C PRO A 257 2.06 40.54 -29.48
N ARG A 258 3.31 40.89 -29.73
CA ARG A 258 4.30 41.17 -28.69
C ARG A 258 3.90 42.50 -28.03
N VAL A 259 3.33 42.46 -26.83
CA VAL A 259 3.00 43.68 -26.06
C VAL A 259 4.29 44.28 -25.53
N ALA A 260 4.73 45.38 -26.15
CA ALA A 260 5.76 46.26 -25.59
C ALA A 260 5.11 47.16 -24.53
N TYR A 261 5.74 47.29 -23.37
CA TYR A 261 5.33 48.22 -22.32
C TYR A 261 5.54 49.66 -22.77
N GLY A 262 4.48 50.48 -22.78
CA GLY A 262 4.56 51.93 -22.98
C GLY A 262 3.20 52.62 -23.15
N GLN A 263 2.61 53.04 -22.02
CA GLN A 263 1.61 54.13 -21.82
C GLN A 263 0.30 54.18 -22.65
N PRO A 264 -0.76 54.89 -22.15
CA PRO A 264 -2.15 54.46 -22.33
C PRO A 264 -2.87 55.26 -23.42
N GLU A 265 -3.56 54.58 -24.34
CA GLU A 265 -4.66 55.19 -25.10
C GLU A 265 -5.78 54.17 -25.35
N GLU A 266 -7.00 54.62 -25.08
CA GLU A 266 -8.27 53.96 -25.38
C GLU A 266 -8.42 53.71 -26.88
N LYS A 267 -8.68 52.47 -27.29
CA LYS A 267 -9.46 52.21 -28.52
C LYS A 267 -10.39 51.01 -28.32
N ILE A 268 -11.66 51.34 -28.30
CA ILE A 268 -12.81 50.47 -28.53
C ILE A 268 -12.65 49.86 -29.92
N LEU A 269 -12.73 48.53 -30.04
CA LEU A 269 -12.95 47.84 -31.30
C LEU A 269 -13.97 46.72 -31.09
N ASP A 270 -15.18 47.00 -31.58
CA ASP A 270 -16.28 46.06 -31.76
C ASP A 270 -15.84 44.90 -32.65
N PHE A 271 -16.23 43.68 -32.26
CA PHE A 271 -16.16 42.50 -33.12
C PHE A 271 -17.58 42.06 -33.46
N GLU A 272 -18.03 42.42 -34.67
CA GLU A 272 -19.21 41.84 -35.29
C GLU A 272 -18.97 40.36 -35.60
N CYS A 273 -19.90 39.54 -35.13
CA CYS A 273 -19.95 38.10 -35.34
C CYS A 273 -20.62 37.82 -36.69
N LYS A 274 -19.86 37.37 -37.70
CA LYS A 274 -20.44 36.78 -38.91
C LYS A 274 -20.64 35.28 -38.69
N THR A 275 -21.90 34.91 -38.52
CA THR A 275 -22.43 33.55 -38.62
C THR A 275 -22.40 33.11 -40.08
N SER A 276 -21.72 32.00 -40.37
CA SER A 276 -21.88 31.27 -41.64
C SER A 276 -22.92 30.17 -41.44
N GLY A 277 -24.07 30.33 -42.08
CA GLY A 277 -25.06 29.27 -42.27
C GLY A 277 -24.87 28.60 -43.64
N SER A 278 -25.19 27.30 -43.66
CA SER A 278 -25.35 26.37 -44.79
C SER A 278 -24.13 26.10 -45.67
#